data_AF-H9NM68-F1
#
_entry.id   AF-H9NM68-F1
#
_cell.length_a   1.000
_cell.length_b   1.000
_cell.length_c   1.000
_cell.angle_alpha   90.00
_cell.angle_beta   90.00
_cell.angle_gamma   90.00
#
_symmetry.space_group_name_H-M   'P 1'
#
loop_
_entity.id
_entity.type
_entity.pdbx_description
1 polymer ?
#
loop_
_entity_poly.entity_id
_entity_poly.type
_entity_poly.pdbx_seq_one_letter_code
_entity_poly.pdbx_strand_id
1 'polypeptide(L)'
;QTQIAGQSLDISQMDANVIEQIHQMGGLQLVMPQAFAETDCGALADTGRNVVEFNLTGESVELPIMGGKTYNAMTFSGQVPGPTLRVTQGDVVQMTLTIPDDEVTGHGNDMHASQMTALAFDSVNPGETSQYCYIAESAGVFKYHCSGVHLIGMDQHVFSGMYGIAIVDPANGYKKLMVEKTSGSGELDRQFYDADALEFQLQFNQLYLNEDGNYDAGAMFKHHNSATVVNGIQFGYVPNMLHNILLKGDANKNIFVAQPWNGLELEHMQSQLMYVENDQHVRLFIENHGNEPLYFHIVGEILDRVTQGNRVQSAATETWLLGGSQNMIVDLVFD
;
A
#
# COMPACT_ATOMS: atom_id res chain seq x y z
N GLN A 1 -15.35 14.44 -4.54
CA GLN A 1 -14.89 13.18 -5.16
C GLN A 1 -15.42 13.18 -6.59
N THR A 2 -14.55 13.28 -7.59
CA THR A 2 -14.97 13.08 -8.99
C THR A 2 -14.89 11.57 -9.23
N GLN A 3 -16.00 10.86 -9.01
CA GLN A 3 -16.10 9.45 -9.33
C GLN A 3 -16.60 9.32 -10.77
N ILE A 4 -15.90 8.53 -11.59
CA ILE A 4 -16.40 8.08 -12.89
C ILE A 4 -16.94 6.67 -12.66
N ALA A 5 -18.23 6.46 -12.96
CA ALA A 5 -18.84 5.13 -12.96
C ALA A 5 -18.82 4.56 -14.39
N GLY A 6 -18.30 3.35 -14.54
CA GLY A 6 -18.43 2.55 -15.76
C GLY A 6 -19.58 1.55 -15.64
N GLN A 7 -20.37 1.40 -16.69
CA GLN A 7 -21.34 0.31 -16.83
C GLN A 7 -20.99 -0.48 -18.10
N SER A 8 -21.08 -1.81 -18.04
CA SER A 8 -21.09 -2.65 -19.23
C SER A 8 -22.53 -2.81 -19.74
N LEU A 9 -22.68 -2.76 -21.06
CA LEU A 9 -23.95 -3.02 -21.75
C LEU A 9 -23.78 -4.27 -22.60
N ASP A 10 -24.68 -5.24 -22.45
CA ASP A 10 -24.72 -6.42 -23.32
C ASP A 10 -25.34 -6.05 -24.67
N ILE A 11 -24.46 -5.86 -25.65
CA ILE A 11 -24.79 -5.43 -27.00
C ILE A 11 -25.59 -6.51 -27.75
N SER A 12 -25.56 -7.77 -27.29
CA SER A 12 -26.29 -8.88 -27.92
C SER A 12 -27.81 -8.80 -27.72
N GLN A 13 -28.27 -7.97 -26.77
CA GLN A 13 -29.69 -7.78 -26.46
C GLN A 13 -30.26 -6.43 -26.91
N MET A 14 -29.50 -5.63 -27.66
CA MET A 14 -29.89 -4.26 -28.03
C MET A 14 -29.93 -4.05 -29.54
N ASP A 15 -30.85 -3.21 -29.99
CA ASP A 15 -31.06 -2.91 -31.41
C ASP A 15 -29.82 -2.25 -32.04
N ALA A 16 -29.54 -2.53 -33.31
CA ALA A 16 -28.28 -2.17 -33.99
C ALA A 16 -28.00 -0.65 -34.06
N ASN A 17 -29.01 0.18 -33.77
CA ASN A 17 -28.91 1.65 -33.74
C ASN A 17 -28.32 2.22 -32.44
N VAL A 18 -28.18 1.44 -31.37
CA VAL A 18 -27.72 1.94 -30.07
C VAL A 18 -26.23 2.31 -30.09
N ILE A 19 -25.39 1.53 -30.78
CA ILE A 19 -23.95 1.81 -30.94
C ILE A 19 -23.72 3.13 -31.68
N GLU A 20 -24.51 3.40 -32.73
CA GLU A 20 -24.38 4.62 -33.50
C GLU A 20 -24.85 5.86 -32.73
N GLN A 21 -25.87 5.72 -31.88
CA GLN A 21 -26.29 6.76 -30.94
C GLN A 21 -25.23 7.03 -29.85
N ILE A 22 -24.60 5.99 -29.30
CA ILE A 22 -23.51 6.13 -28.30
C ILE A 22 -22.30 6.85 -28.91
N HIS A 23 -21.93 6.54 -30.15
CA HIS A 23 -20.84 7.23 -30.84
C HIS A 23 -21.17 8.70 -31.16
N GLN A 24 -22.45 9.02 -31.39
CA GLN A 24 -22.92 10.39 -31.61
C GLN A 24 -23.06 11.23 -30.32
N MET A 25 -23.13 10.60 -29.14
CA MET A 25 -23.27 11.29 -27.86
C MET A 25 -22.01 12.04 -27.40
N GLY A 26 -20.84 11.82 -28.03
CA GLY A 26 -19.62 12.59 -27.79
C GLY A 26 -19.14 12.53 -26.34
N GLY A 27 -18.50 11.44 -25.96
CA GLY A 27 -17.84 11.26 -24.64
C GLY A 27 -16.31 11.27 -24.73
N LEU A 28 -15.64 11.38 -23.57
CA LEU A 28 -14.20 11.15 -23.43
C LEU A 28 -13.90 9.67 -23.75
N GLN A 29 -13.58 9.38 -25.01
CA GLN A 29 -13.15 8.04 -25.43
C GLN A 29 -11.64 7.92 -25.20
N LEU A 30 -11.26 7.53 -23.98
CA LEU A 30 -9.90 7.07 -23.72
C LEU A 30 -9.73 5.70 -24.35
N VAL A 31 -9.33 5.68 -25.62
CA VAL A 31 -8.80 4.47 -26.25
C VAL A 31 -7.40 4.28 -25.67
N MET A 32 -7.32 3.55 -24.54
CA MET A 32 -6.05 2.98 -24.12
C MET A 32 -5.63 2.01 -25.23
N PRO A 33 -4.47 2.21 -25.89
CA PRO A 33 -4.00 1.25 -26.87
C PRO A 33 -3.93 -0.12 -26.20
N GLN A 34 -4.42 -1.16 -26.89
CA GLN A 34 -4.28 -2.57 -26.51
C GLN A 34 -2.82 -3.01 -26.27
N ALA A 35 -1.85 -2.11 -26.45
CA ALA A 35 -0.42 -2.31 -26.24
C ALA A 35 -0.03 -2.58 -24.77
N PHE A 36 -0.92 -2.35 -23.80
CA PHE A 36 -0.62 -2.53 -22.36
C PHE A 36 -1.45 -3.64 -21.69
N ALA A 37 -2.23 -4.38 -22.48
CA ALA A 37 -3.14 -5.41 -21.98
C ALA A 37 -2.49 -6.79 -22.14
N GLU A 38 -2.30 -7.47 -21.01
CA GLU A 38 -2.13 -8.92 -20.89
C GLU A 38 -1.10 -9.50 -21.87
N THR A 39 0.18 -9.46 -21.49
CA THR A 39 1.18 -10.21 -22.25
C THR A 39 1.29 -11.59 -21.66
N ASP A 40 1.22 -12.62 -22.51
CA ASP A 40 1.53 -14.01 -22.16
C ASP A 40 2.82 -14.04 -21.31
N CYS A 41 2.73 -14.60 -20.11
CA CYS A 41 3.86 -14.74 -19.21
C CYS A 41 5.04 -15.45 -19.89
N GLY A 42 4.77 -16.41 -20.78
CA GLY A 42 5.80 -17.06 -21.61
C GLY A 42 6.50 -16.08 -22.54
N ALA A 43 5.75 -15.26 -23.26
CA ALA A 43 6.30 -14.24 -24.15
C ALA A 43 7.13 -13.17 -23.41
N LEU A 44 6.74 -12.78 -22.18
CA LEU A 44 7.54 -11.87 -21.36
C LEU A 44 8.81 -12.51 -20.80
N ALA A 45 8.75 -13.78 -20.40
CA ALA A 45 9.92 -14.53 -19.95
C ALA A 45 10.99 -14.65 -21.06
N ASP A 46 10.56 -14.76 -22.32
CA ASP A 46 11.45 -14.86 -23.48
C ASP A 46 12.11 -13.52 -23.89
N THR A 47 11.77 -12.40 -23.23
CA THR A 47 12.37 -11.09 -23.52
C THR A 47 13.79 -10.92 -22.98
N GLY A 48 14.28 -11.86 -22.18
CA GLY A 48 15.57 -11.77 -21.48
C GLY A 48 15.59 -10.80 -20.30
N ARG A 49 14.42 -10.30 -19.88
CA ARG A 49 14.24 -9.54 -18.63
C ARG A 49 14.31 -10.49 -17.43
N ASN A 50 14.69 -9.96 -16.28
CA ASN A 50 14.55 -10.68 -15.02
C ASN A 50 13.05 -10.89 -14.71
N VAL A 51 12.66 -12.11 -14.37
CA VAL A 51 11.29 -12.45 -13.98
C VAL A 51 11.24 -12.66 -12.47
N VAL A 52 10.35 -11.94 -11.80
CA VAL A 52 10.12 -12.04 -10.37
C VAL A 52 8.73 -12.62 -10.14
N GLU A 53 8.68 -13.81 -9.56
CA GLU A 53 7.43 -14.44 -9.15
C GLU A 53 6.90 -13.78 -7.87
N PHE A 54 5.60 -13.49 -7.86
CA PHE A 54 4.90 -12.94 -6.72
C PHE A 54 3.62 -13.73 -6.48
N ASN A 55 3.72 -14.69 -5.56
CA ASN A 55 2.64 -15.63 -5.27
C ASN A 55 1.92 -15.19 -4.00
N LEU A 56 0.61 -14.99 -4.09
CA LEU A 56 -0.26 -14.60 -2.99
C LEU A 56 -1.40 -15.60 -2.82
N THR A 57 -1.81 -15.82 -1.58
CA THR A 57 -3.05 -16.54 -1.25
C THR A 57 -4.08 -15.54 -0.76
N GLY A 58 -5.27 -15.51 -1.35
CA GLY A 58 -6.37 -14.69 -0.85
C GLY A 58 -7.13 -15.47 0.22
N GLU A 59 -7.09 -15.01 1.47
CA GLU A 59 -7.71 -15.73 2.60
C GLU A 59 -8.27 -14.78 3.66
N SER A 60 -9.34 -15.22 4.31
CA SER A 60 -10.03 -14.53 5.39
C SER A 60 -9.51 -15.01 6.74
N VAL A 61 -9.08 -14.08 7.59
CA VAL A 61 -8.59 -14.40 8.94
C VAL A 61 -9.22 -13.47 9.98
N GLU A 62 -9.34 -13.96 11.21
CA GLU A 62 -9.75 -13.13 12.33
C GLU A 62 -8.52 -12.45 12.93
N LEU A 63 -8.50 -11.11 12.93
CA LEU A 63 -7.40 -10.33 13.50
C LEU A 63 -7.85 -9.57 14.75
N PRO A 64 -6.98 -9.44 15.76
CA PRO A 64 -7.30 -8.73 16.98
C PRO A 64 -7.40 -7.21 16.75
N ILE A 65 -8.28 -6.57 17.52
CA ILE A 65 -8.40 -5.12 17.60
C ILE A 65 -8.49 -4.69 19.07
N MET A 66 -8.25 -3.40 19.32
CA MET A 66 -8.26 -2.83 20.66
C MET A 66 -9.54 -3.15 21.44
N GLY A 67 -9.37 -3.39 22.75
CA GLY A 67 -10.48 -3.67 23.67
C GLY A 67 -10.80 -5.16 23.83
N GLY A 68 -9.89 -6.06 23.44
CA GLY A 68 -10.08 -7.52 23.54
C GLY A 68 -11.09 -8.06 22.52
N LYS A 69 -11.28 -7.33 21.41
CA LYS A 69 -12.17 -7.69 20.31
C LYS A 69 -11.34 -8.22 19.13
N THR A 70 -12.04 -8.75 18.15
CA THR A 70 -11.49 -9.17 16.86
C THR A 70 -12.25 -8.50 15.72
N TYR A 71 -11.69 -8.56 14.53
CA TYR A 71 -12.36 -8.18 13.29
C TYR A 71 -12.06 -9.20 12.19
N ASN A 72 -13.01 -9.36 11.27
CA ASN A 72 -12.88 -10.26 10.13
C ASN A 72 -12.07 -9.56 9.04
N ALA A 73 -10.83 -9.97 8.88
CA ALA A 73 -9.91 -9.43 7.89
C ALA A 73 -9.95 -10.27 6.61
N MET A 74 -9.82 -9.60 5.47
CA MET A 74 -9.48 -10.25 4.19
C MET A 74 -8.02 -9.92 3.91
N THR A 75 -7.22 -10.92 3.55
CA THR A 75 -5.76 -10.78 3.53
C THR A 75 -5.14 -11.36 2.28
N PHE A 76 -3.92 -10.91 2.00
CA PHE A 76 -3.03 -11.62 1.10
C PHE A 76 -2.00 -12.37 1.95
N SER A 77 -2.05 -13.69 1.94
CA SER A 77 -1.15 -14.62 2.62
C SER A 77 -1.17 -14.49 4.15
N GLY A 78 -2.38 -14.36 4.73
CA GLY A 78 -2.62 -14.47 6.17
C GLY A 78 -2.16 -13.28 7.01
N GLN A 79 -1.75 -12.18 6.37
CA GLN A 79 -1.24 -10.99 7.06
C GLN A 79 -1.77 -9.68 6.48
N VAL A 80 -1.78 -8.64 7.32
CA VAL A 80 -2.10 -7.26 6.95
C VAL A 80 -0.94 -6.36 7.40
N PRO A 81 -0.29 -5.61 6.49
CA PRO A 81 -0.44 -5.66 5.04
C PRO A 81 0.03 -6.99 4.46
N GLY A 82 -0.40 -7.28 3.22
CA GLY A 82 0.14 -8.38 2.45
C GLY A 82 1.66 -8.24 2.18
N PRO A 83 2.30 -9.30 1.69
CA PRO A 83 3.74 -9.32 1.37
C PRO A 83 4.19 -8.17 0.47
N THR A 84 5.33 -7.55 0.77
CA THR A 84 5.90 -6.51 -0.10
C THR A 84 6.48 -7.15 -1.37
N LEU A 85 6.03 -6.70 -2.54
CA LEU A 85 6.75 -6.95 -3.79
C LEU A 85 7.91 -5.94 -3.91
N ARG A 86 9.13 -6.42 -4.19
CA ARG A 86 10.25 -5.54 -4.55
C ARG A 86 10.92 -6.02 -5.82
N VAL A 87 11.01 -5.14 -6.81
CA VAL A 87 11.59 -5.42 -8.14
C VAL A 87 12.39 -4.23 -8.64
N THR A 88 13.20 -4.43 -9.68
CA THR A 88 13.85 -3.32 -10.39
C THR A 88 13.01 -2.88 -11.57
N GLN A 89 13.03 -1.58 -11.89
CA GLN A 89 12.37 -1.04 -13.06
C GLN A 89 12.81 -1.77 -14.33
N GLY A 90 11.84 -2.32 -15.05
CA GLY A 90 12.04 -3.14 -16.24
C GLY A 90 11.98 -4.64 -16.00
N ASP A 91 11.95 -5.11 -14.75
CA ASP A 91 11.66 -6.50 -14.43
C ASP A 91 10.24 -6.89 -14.86
N VAL A 92 10.06 -8.17 -15.16
CA VAL A 92 8.75 -8.78 -15.36
C VAL A 92 8.27 -9.31 -14.01
N VAL A 93 7.07 -8.92 -13.61
CA VAL A 93 6.39 -9.46 -12.44
C VAL A 93 5.42 -10.52 -12.90
N GLN A 94 5.53 -11.73 -12.36
CA GLN A 94 4.58 -12.82 -12.56
C GLN A 94 3.74 -12.96 -11.29
N MET A 95 2.56 -12.34 -11.29
CA MET A 95 1.64 -12.36 -10.15
C MET A 95 0.76 -13.61 -10.23
N THR A 96 0.78 -14.43 -9.19
CA THR A 96 -0.13 -15.57 -9.03
C THR A 96 -1.00 -15.36 -7.80
N LEU A 97 -2.31 -15.42 -7.97
CA LEU A 97 -3.29 -15.38 -6.89
C LEU A 97 -4.02 -16.71 -6.79
N THR A 98 -3.91 -17.37 -5.64
CA THR A 98 -4.65 -18.61 -5.32
C THR A 98 -5.69 -18.33 -4.25
N ILE A 99 -6.91 -18.80 -4.45
CA ILE A 99 -7.97 -18.73 -3.43
C ILE A 99 -8.25 -20.15 -2.93
N PRO A 100 -8.10 -20.44 -1.63
CA PRO A 100 -8.44 -21.74 -1.05
C PRO A 100 -9.90 -22.14 -1.34
N ASP A 101 -10.19 -23.44 -1.33
CA ASP A 101 -11.53 -23.98 -1.62
C ASP A 101 -12.52 -23.78 -0.48
N ASP A 102 -12.03 -23.51 0.73
CA ASP A 102 -12.81 -23.21 1.93
C ASP A 102 -13.10 -21.71 2.12
N GLU A 103 -12.59 -20.84 1.25
CA GLU A 103 -12.95 -19.42 1.25
C GLU A 103 -14.42 -19.19 0.84
N VAL A 104 -15.03 -18.19 1.45
CA VAL A 104 -16.45 -17.88 1.24
C VAL A 104 -16.68 -16.94 0.06
N THR A 105 -15.65 -16.21 -0.38
CA THR A 105 -15.75 -15.22 -1.44
C THR A 105 -14.56 -15.31 -2.37
N GLY A 106 -14.77 -14.96 -3.64
CA GLY A 106 -13.67 -14.73 -4.56
C GLY A 106 -12.89 -13.46 -4.21
N HIS A 107 -11.66 -13.40 -4.71
CA HIS A 107 -10.80 -12.24 -4.58
C HIS A 107 -10.03 -12.00 -5.88
N GLY A 108 -9.64 -10.75 -6.13
CA GLY A 108 -8.71 -10.42 -7.20
C GLY A 108 -7.49 -9.69 -6.67
N ASN A 109 -6.60 -9.25 -7.55
CA ASN A 109 -5.40 -8.51 -7.18
C ASN A 109 -5.06 -7.47 -8.26
N ASP A 110 -5.26 -6.21 -7.92
CA ASP A 110 -4.92 -5.03 -8.71
C ASP A 110 -3.55 -4.49 -8.27
N MET A 111 -2.57 -4.57 -9.17
CA MET A 111 -1.21 -4.06 -8.95
C MET A 111 -1.08 -2.71 -9.66
N HIS A 112 -1.01 -1.59 -8.92
CA HIS A 112 -0.90 -0.26 -9.55
C HIS A 112 0.42 -0.08 -10.31
N ALA A 113 1.47 -0.81 -9.93
CA ALA A 113 2.75 -0.85 -10.65
C ALA A 113 2.63 -1.41 -12.07
N SER A 114 1.58 -2.18 -12.37
CA SER A 114 1.36 -2.80 -13.69
C SER A 114 0.90 -1.82 -14.76
N GLN A 115 0.20 -0.75 -14.35
CA GLN A 115 -0.47 0.20 -15.26
C GLN A 115 -1.41 -0.49 -16.28
N MET A 116 -1.88 -1.70 -15.96
CA MET A 116 -2.82 -2.47 -16.77
C MET A 116 -4.27 -2.01 -16.53
N THR A 117 -5.16 -2.39 -17.44
CA THR A 117 -6.61 -2.17 -17.24
C THR A 117 -7.13 -2.98 -16.06
N ALA A 118 -8.07 -2.41 -15.29
CA ALA A 118 -8.71 -3.11 -14.17
C ALA A 118 -9.43 -4.41 -14.57
N LEU A 119 -9.78 -4.56 -15.86
CA LEU A 119 -10.36 -5.79 -16.39
C LEU A 119 -9.40 -6.99 -16.32
N ALA A 120 -8.09 -6.75 -16.20
CA ALA A 120 -7.09 -7.82 -16.06
C ALA A 120 -7.04 -8.39 -14.62
N PHE A 121 -7.67 -7.72 -13.65
CA PHE A 121 -7.68 -8.11 -12.24
C PHE A 121 -9.01 -8.75 -11.85
N ASP A 122 -9.59 -9.57 -12.72
CA ASP A 122 -10.88 -10.20 -12.44
C ASP A 122 -10.82 -11.09 -11.19
N SER A 123 -11.99 -11.35 -10.62
CA SER A 123 -12.12 -12.18 -9.42
C SER A 123 -11.74 -13.63 -9.71
N VAL A 124 -10.90 -14.20 -8.85
CA VAL A 124 -10.59 -15.62 -8.77
C VAL A 124 -11.58 -16.26 -7.80
N ASN A 125 -12.22 -17.37 -8.18
CA ASN A 125 -13.18 -18.05 -7.30
C ASN A 125 -12.47 -18.92 -6.26
N PRO A 126 -13.14 -19.27 -5.15
CA PRO A 126 -12.65 -20.28 -4.22
C PRO A 126 -12.27 -21.59 -4.93
N GLY A 127 -11.09 -22.12 -4.59
CA GLY A 127 -10.49 -23.30 -5.21
C GLY A 127 -9.78 -23.05 -6.54
N GLU A 128 -9.74 -21.81 -7.03
CA GLU A 128 -9.10 -21.45 -8.29
C GLU A 128 -7.78 -20.69 -8.09
N THR A 129 -7.02 -20.58 -9.18
CA THR A 129 -5.78 -19.81 -9.25
C THR A 129 -5.76 -19.04 -10.56
N SER A 130 -5.37 -17.77 -10.49
CA SER A 130 -5.14 -16.92 -11.65
C SER A 130 -3.71 -16.43 -11.66
N GLN A 131 -3.21 -16.16 -12.87
CA GLN A 131 -1.88 -15.64 -13.09
C GLN A 131 -1.90 -14.59 -14.19
N TYR A 132 -1.15 -13.51 -14.00
CA TYR A 132 -0.85 -12.54 -15.05
C TYR A 132 0.56 -12.00 -14.90
N CYS A 133 1.08 -11.44 -15.99
CA CYS A 133 2.39 -10.83 -16.01
C CYS A 133 2.36 -9.39 -16.51
N TYR A 134 3.26 -8.57 -15.96
CA TYR A 134 3.46 -7.19 -16.40
C TYR A 134 4.94 -6.78 -16.28
N ILE A 135 5.33 -5.74 -17.00
CA ILE A 135 6.65 -5.12 -16.86
C ILE A 135 6.53 -3.97 -15.86
N ALA A 136 7.39 -3.94 -14.83
CA ALA A 136 7.44 -2.83 -13.88
C ALA A 136 8.12 -1.60 -14.50
N GLU A 137 7.37 -0.83 -15.30
CA GLU A 137 7.95 0.24 -16.13
C GLU A 137 8.31 1.52 -15.37
N SER A 138 7.62 1.81 -14.26
CA SER A 138 7.80 3.05 -13.51
C SER A 138 8.41 2.77 -12.15
N ALA A 139 9.52 3.42 -11.84
CA ALA A 139 10.11 3.38 -10.51
C ALA A 139 9.28 4.18 -9.50
N GLY A 140 9.20 3.67 -8.26
CA GLY A 140 8.40 4.25 -7.19
C GLY A 140 7.90 3.21 -6.20
N VAL A 141 7.01 3.63 -5.32
CA VAL A 141 6.19 2.74 -4.49
C VAL A 141 4.76 2.80 -5.01
N PHE A 142 4.08 1.67 -5.04
CA PHE A 142 2.74 1.52 -5.59
C PHE A 142 1.92 0.66 -4.64
N LYS A 143 0.65 1.02 -4.46
CA LYS A 143 -0.33 0.15 -3.84
C LYS A 143 -0.54 -1.09 -4.72
N TYR A 144 -0.79 -2.21 -4.08
CA TYR A 144 -1.61 -3.26 -4.67
C TYR A 144 -2.73 -3.62 -3.70
N HIS A 145 -3.86 -4.06 -4.23
CA HIS A 145 -5.01 -4.37 -3.41
C HIS A 145 -5.97 -5.35 -4.07
N CYS A 146 -6.92 -5.88 -3.30
CA CYS A 146 -7.98 -6.68 -3.90
C CYS A 146 -8.89 -5.80 -4.77
N SER A 147 -9.21 -6.29 -5.96
CA SER A 147 -10.15 -5.67 -6.89
C SER A 147 -11.63 -5.97 -6.55
N GLY A 148 -11.89 -6.75 -5.50
CA GLY A 148 -13.23 -7.23 -5.14
C GLY A 148 -13.71 -8.37 -6.04
N VAL A 149 -15.01 -8.65 -6.01
CA VAL A 149 -15.63 -9.67 -6.87
C VAL A 149 -16.21 -8.98 -8.10
N HIS A 150 -15.57 -9.11 -9.25
CA HIS A 150 -15.93 -8.40 -10.48
C HIS A 150 -16.04 -6.87 -10.26
N LEU A 151 -15.08 -6.29 -9.53
CA LEU A 151 -15.06 -4.86 -9.14
C LEU A 151 -16.16 -4.42 -8.14
N ILE A 152 -16.93 -5.37 -7.61
CA ILE A 152 -17.95 -5.12 -6.58
C ILE A 152 -17.34 -5.36 -5.20
N GLY A 153 -17.63 -4.48 -4.24
CA GLY A 153 -17.19 -4.62 -2.85
C GLY A 153 -15.69 -4.36 -2.64
N MET A 154 -15.00 -3.75 -3.60
CA MET A 154 -13.57 -3.42 -3.49
C MET A 154 -13.24 -2.67 -2.18
N ASP A 155 -14.09 -1.72 -1.78
CA ASP A 155 -13.97 -0.97 -0.53
C ASP A 155 -13.96 -1.90 0.70
N GLN A 156 -14.87 -2.87 0.77
CA GLN A 156 -14.90 -3.86 1.84
C GLN A 156 -13.61 -4.67 1.89
N HIS A 157 -13.14 -5.18 0.76
CA HIS A 157 -11.94 -6.03 0.72
C HIS A 157 -10.69 -5.24 1.13
N VAL A 158 -10.51 -4.03 0.58
CA VAL A 158 -9.37 -3.17 0.91
C VAL A 158 -9.42 -2.74 2.37
N PHE A 159 -10.52 -2.16 2.85
CA PHE A 159 -10.57 -1.63 4.21
C PHE A 159 -10.59 -2.73 5.28
N SER A 160 -10.89 -3.98 4.91
CA SER A 160 -10.75 -5.14 5.80
C SER A 160 -9.33 -5.74 5.81
N GLY A 161 -8.36 -5.19 5.07
CA GLY A 161 -6.94 -5.58 5.16
C GLY A 161 -6.30 -6.08 3.87
N MET A 162 -7.05 -6.20 2.77
CA MET A 162 -6.57 -6.88 1.56
C MET A 162 -5.79 -5.93 0.64
N TYR A 163 -4.63 -5.49 1.12
CA TYR A 163 -3.74 -4.54 0.47
C TYR A 163 -2.27 -4.82 0.81
N GLY A 164 -1.36 -4.28 -0.01
CA GLY A 164 0.08 -4.23 0.25
C GLY A 164 0.76 -3.23 -0.67
N ILE A 165 2.10 -3.24 -0.70
CA ILE A 165 2.86 -2.36 -1.60
C ILE A 165 3.80 -3.12 -2.51
N ALA A 166 4.02 -2.56 -3.70
CA ALA A 166 5.08 -2.89 -4.62
C ALA A 166 6.11 -1.75 -4.65
N ILE A 167 7.38 -2.07 -4.39
CA ILE A 167 8.52 -1.18 -4.53
C ILE A 167 9.21 -1.51 -5.86
N VAL A 168 9.25 -0.55 -6.76
CA VAL A 168 9.99 -0.64 -8.02
C VAL A 168 11.22 0.25 -7.91
N ASP A 169 12.36 -0.36 -7.63
CA ASP A 169 13.65 0.33 -7.55
C ASP A 169 14.02 0.90 -8.94
N PRO A 170 14.59 2.12 -9.05
CA PRO A 170 15.00 2.66 -10.35
C PRO A 170 16.09 1.81 -11.02
N ALA A 171 16.01 1.63 -12.35
CA ALA A 171 16.96 0.79 -13.10
C ALA A 171 18.43 1.23 -12.97
N ASN A 172 18.67 2.51 -12.69
CA ASN A 172 20.00 3.08 -12.49
C ASN A 172 20.28 3.45 -11.03
N GLY A 173 19.57 2.83 -10.09
CA GLY A 173 19.64 3.12 -8.66
C GLY A 173 18.97 4.44 -8.26
N TYR A 174 18.80 4.60 -6.95
CA TYR A 174 18.30 5.84 -6.38
C TYR A 174 19.31 6.99 -6.53
N LYS A 175 18.82 8.22 -6.47
CA LYS A 175 19.68 9.41 -6.48
C LYS A 175 20.14 9.74 -5.07
N LYS A 176 21.38 10.20 -4.95
CA LYS A 176 21.94 10.77 -3.71
C LYS A 176 20.96 11.75 -3.07
N LEU A 177 20.91 11.75 -1.75
CA LEU A 177 20.13 12.72 -0.99
C LEU A 177 20.98 13.97 -0.79
N MET A 178 20.38 15.14 -0.98
CA MET A 178 20.98 16.42 -0.62
C MET A 178 20.20 16.96 0.56
N VAL A 179 20.91 17.25 1.65
CA VAL A 179 20.36 17.82 2.88
C VAL A 179 20.92 19.24 3.00
N GLU A 180 20.04 20.21 3.22
CA GLU A 180 20.40 21.62 3.39
C GLU A 180 20.00 22.07 4.80
N LYS A 181 20.99 22.39 5.64
CA LYS A 181 20.77 22.88 7.01
C LYS A 181 21.56 24.16 7.24
N THR A 182 21.06 25.04 8.11
CA THR A 182 21.82 26.23 8.53
C THR A 182 22.76 25.84 9.67
N SER A 183 24.05 25.97 9.44
CA SER A 183 25.08 25.73 10.46
C SER A 183 24.99 26.75 11.61
N GLY A 184 25.61 26.43 12.76
CA GLY A 184 25.65 27.34 13.91
C GLY A 184 26.34 28.69 13.65
N SER A 185 27.10 28.82 12.55
CA SER A 185 27.68 30.09 12.09
C SER A 185 26.72 30.93 11.24
N GLY A 186 25.52 30.41 10.92
CA GLY A 186 24.54 31.07 10.06
C GLY A 186 24.76 30.85 8.55
N GLU A 187 25.73 30.00 8.17
CA GLU A 187 25.96 29.63 6.77
C GLU A 187 25.12 28.41 6.37
N LEU A 188 24.66 28.37 5.12
CA LEU A 188 23.99 27.21 4.55
C LEU A 188 25.02 26.10 4.32
N ASP A 189 24.81 24.97 4.99
CA ASP A 189 25.57 23.74 4.77
C ASP A 189 24.76 22.80 3.87
N ARG A 190 25.42 22.28 2.83
CA ARG A 190 24.84 21.34 1.87
C ARG A 190 25.64 20.07 1.91
N GLN A 191 25.03 19.03 2.44
CA GLN A 191 25.63 17.71 2.53
C GLN A 191 24.95 16.75 1.56
N PHE A 192 25.75 15.87 0.96
CA PHE A 192 25.28 14.87 0.03
C PHE A 192 25.51 13.49 0.62
N TYR A 193 24.43 12.76 0.85
CA TYR A 193 24.44 11.39 1.32
C TYR A 193 24.34 10.44 0.14
N ASP A 194 24.94 9.25 0.29
CA ASP A 194 24.80 8.20 -0.71
C ASP A 194 23.34 7.78 -0.86
N ALA A 195 23.01 7.20 -2.02
CA ALA A 195 21.62 6.85 -2.34
C ALA A 195 21.08 5.68 -1.50
N ASP A 196 21.99 4.85 -1.01
CA ASP A 196 21.72 3.76 -0.07
C ASP A 196 21.19 4.35 1.24
N ALA A 197 20.16 3.72 1.78
CA ALA A 197 19.47 4.18 2.97
C ALA A 197 19.08 2.98 3.84
N LEU A 198 18.91 3.23 5.14
CA LEU A 198 18.14 2.32 5.98
C LEU A 198 16.66 2.48 5.63
N GLU A 199 15.98 1.39 5.28
CA GLU A 199 14.64 1.45 4.69
C GLU A 199 13.56 0.93 5.66
N PHE A 200 12.45 1.67 5.72
CA PHE A 200 11.25 1.28 6.45
C PHE A 200 10.00 1.42 5.58
N GLN A 201 8.94 0.72 5.96
CA GLN A 201 7.64 0.77 5.28
C GLN A 201 6.56 1.12 6.28
N LEU A 202 5.72 2.10 5.93
CA LEU A 202 4.57 2.51 6.73
C LEU A 202 3.31 2.51 5.85
N GLN A 203 2.42 1.56 6.10
CA GLN A 203 1.18 1.39 5.35
C GLN A 203 -0.01 1.75 6.23
N PHE A 204 -0.66 2.85 5.92
CA PHE A 204 -1.78 3.39 6.68
C PHE A 204 -3.11 2.85 6.14
N ASN A 205 -4.07 2.60 7.03
CA ASN A 205 -5.43 2.27 6.65
C ASN A 205 -6.44 2.76 7.70
N GLN A 206 -7.68 3.04 7.27
CA GLN A 206 -8.82 3.25 8.14
C GLN A 206 -9.68 1.99 8.18
N LEU A 207 -10.05 1.54 9.39
CA LEU A 207 -10.98 0.43 9.58
C LEU A 207 -12.39 0.99 9.83
N TYR A 208 -13.37 0.45 9.12
CA TYR A 208 -14.79 0.78 9.28
C TYR A 208 -15.52 -0.46 9.76
N LEU A 209 -15.63 -0.64 11.08
CA LEU A 209 -16.14 -1.86 11.68
C LEU A 209 -17.42 -1.62 12.48
N ASN A 210 -18.34 -2.56 12.42
CA ASN A 210 -19.48 -2.63 13.32
C ASN A 210 -19.11 -3.31 14.66
N GLU A 211 -20.08 -3.48 15.56
CA GLU A 211 -19.82 -4.04 16.90
C GLU A 211 -19.29 -5.47 16.88
N ASP A 212 -19.60 -6.22 15.82
CA ASP A 212 -19.21 -7.62 15.59
C ASP A 212 -17.87 -7.75 14.85
N GLY A 213 -17.18 -6.64 14.56
CA GLY A 213 -15.90 -6.66 13.85
C GLY A 213 -16.02 -6.91 12.33
N ASN A 214 -17.20 -6.71 11.76
CA ASN A 214 -17.42 -6.78 10.31
C ASN A 214 -17.37 -5.40 9.67
N TYR A 215 -17.06 -5.33 8.38
CA TYR A 215 -17.08 -4.09 7.61
C TYR A 215 -18.44 -3.37 7.68
N ASP A 216 -18.41 -2.07 7.95
CA ASP A 216 -19.56 -1.18 7.99
C ASP A 216 -19.48 -0.14 6.87
N ALA A 217 -20.13 -0.43 5.75
CA ALA A 217 -20.22 0.49 4.61
C ALA A 217 -20.89 1.82 4.98
N GLY A 218 -21.87 1.81 5.89
CA GLY A 218 -22.58 3.01 6.32
C GLY A 218 -21.67 3.96 7.11
N ALA A 219 -20.77 3.41 7.92
CA ALA A 219 -19.71 4.15 8.59
C ALA A 219 -18.66 4.65 7.60
N MET A 220 -18.25 3.81 6.64
CA MET A 220 -17.30 4.18 5.59
C MET A 220 -17.75 5.38 4.76
N PHE A 221 -18.98 5.35 4.22
CA PHE A 221 -19.50 6.46 3.41
C PHE A 221 -19.70 7.77 4.18
N LYS A 222 -19.74 7.71 5.52
CA LYS A 222 -19.78 8.87 6.40
C LYS A 222 -18.39 9.32 6.87
N HIS A 223 -17.33 8.59 6.51
CA HIS A 223 -15.98 8.79 7.03
C HIS A 223 -15.93 8.73 8.57
N HIS A 224 -16.70 7.80 9.14
CA HIS A 224 -16.72 7.54 10.59
C HIS A 224 -15.91 6.28 10.88
N ASN A 225 -14.59 6.38 10.83
CA ASN A 225 -13.73 5.22 11.05
C ASN A 225 -13.78 4.75 12.52
N SER A 226 -13.71 3.44 12.69
CA SER A 226 -13.64 2.79 14.01
C SER A 226 -12.22 2.78 14.58
N ALA A 227 -11.21 2.69 13.70
CA ALA A 227 -9.80 2.74 14.05
C ALA A 227 -8.95 3.20 12.86
N THR A 228 -7.72 3.60 13.16
CA THR A 228 -6.64 3.76 12.17
C THR A 228 -5.52 2.80 12.52
N VAL A 229 -4.88 2.24 11.49
CA VAL A 229 -3.79 1.28 11.65
C VAL A 229 -2.58 1.69 10.83
N VAL A 230 -1.40 1.32 11.32
CA VAL A 230 -0.13 1.40 10.59
C VAL A 230 0.43 -0.02 10.52
N ASN A 231 0.69 -0.49 9.30
CA ASN A 231 1.08 -1.88 9.03
C ASN A 231 0.13 -2.91 9.67
N GLY A 232 -1.19 -2.66 9.61
CA GLY A 232 -2.21 -3.53 10.19
C GLY A 232 -2.38 -3.40 11.71
N ILE A 233 -1.53 -2.62 12.39
CA ILE A 233 -1.51 -2.50 13.85
C ILE A 233 -2.12 -1.17 14.29
N GLN A 234 -3.15 -1.22 15.14
CA GLN A 234 -3.67 -0.04 15.82
C GLN A 234 -2.65 0.41 16.88
N PHE A 235 -2.34 1.72 16.91
CA PHE A 235 -1.23 2.24 17.73
C PHE A 235 0.12 1.59 17.38
N GLY A 236 0.36 1.28 16.10
CA GLY A 236 1.60 0.67 15.59
C GLY A 236 2.90 1.49 15.79
N TYR A 237 2.88 2.57 16.59
CA TYR A 237 4.01 3.36 17.05
C TYR A 237 4.28 3.21 18.57
N VAL A 238 3.47 2.43 19.28
CA VAL A 238 3.50 2.31 20.73
C VAL A 238 4.38 1.13 21.14
N PRO A 239 5.44 1.33 21.96
CA PRO A 239 6.42 0.29 22.26
C PRO A 239 5.85 -0.90 23.06
N ASN A 240 6.47 -2.08 22.90
CA ASN A 240 6.18 -3.28 23.70
C ASN A 240 7.00 -3.37 25.02
N MET A 241 6.83 -4.45 25.80
CA MET A 241 7.55 -4.63 27.07
C MET A 241 9.07 -4.78 26.93
N LEU A 242 9.59 -5.29 25.80
CA LEU A 242 11.04 -5.32 25.57
C LEU A 242 11.62 -3.92 25.51
N HIS A 243 10.90 -3.00 24.87
CA HIS A 243 11.30 -1.59 24.86
C HIS A 243 11.23 -0.99 26.27
N ASN A 244 10.22 -1.34 27.07
CA ASN A 244 10.14 -0.91 28.47
C ASN A 244 11.35 -1.40 29.28
N ILE A 245 11.79 -2.65 29.08
CA ILE A 245 13.03 -3.18 29.67
C ILE A 245 14.24 -2.38 29.18
N LEU A 246 14.37 -2.18 27.87
CA LEU A 246 15.52 -1.49 27.27
C LEU A 246 15.67 -0.04 27.78
N LEU A 247 14.57 0.70 27.87
CA LEU A 247 14.58 2.14 28.16
C LEU A 247 14.35 2.48 29.64
N LYS A 248 13.65 1.64 30.40
CA LYS A 248 13.29 1.88 31.81
C LYS A 248 13.84 0.82 32.78
N GLY A 249 14.44 -0.26 32.28
CA GLY A 249 14.93 -1.38 33.09
C GLY A 249 13.82 -2.23 33.73
N ASP A 250 12.56 -2.04 33.33
CA ASP A 250 11.40 -2.68 33.94
C ASP A 250 10.28 -2.86 32.90
N ALA A 251 9.91 -4.11 32.66
CA ALA A 251 8.89 -4.49 31.69
C ALA A 251 7.50 -3.88 31.98
N ASN A 252 7.21 -3.63 33.27
CA ASN A 252 5.92 -3.13 33.74
C ASN A 252 5.85 -1.60 33.77
N LYS A 253 6.96 -0.90 33.47
CA LYS A 253 7.00 0.55 33.39
C LYS A 253 6.83 0.99 31.95
N ASN A 254 5.57 1.21 31.60
CA ASN A 254 5.21 1.65 30.28
C ASN A 254 5.88 2.98 29.91
N ILE A 255 6.54 3.03 28.75
CA ILE A 255 7.15 4.27 28.23
C ILE A 255 6.08 5.29 27.84
N PHE A 256 4.95 4.81 27.33
CA PHE A 256 3.79 5.62 26.96
C PHE A 256 2.60 5.31 27.87
N VAL A 257 1.75 6.31 28.12
CA VAL A 257 0.58 6.17 29.01
C VAL A 257 -0.39 5.10 28.50
N ALA A 258 -0.54 4.97 27.19
CA ALA A 258 -1.29 3.90 26.55
C ALA A 258 -0.32 2.92 25.85
N GLN A 259 -0.16 1.72 26.41
CA GLN A 259 0.58 0.58 25.82
C GLN A 259 -0.26 -0.70 25.95
N PRO A 260 -1.30 -0.85 25.12
CA PRO A 260 -2.25 -1.94 25.25
C PRO A 260 -1.68 -3.31 24.83
N TRP A 261 -0.66 -3.32 23.97
CA TRP A 261 -0.04 -4.53 23.43
C TRP A 261 1.43 -4.62 23.87
N ASN A 262 1.67 -4.85 25.16
CA ASN A 262 3.04 -4.91 25.69
C ASN A 262 3.55 -6.35 25.93
N GLY A 263 2.69 -7.36 26.01
CA GLY A 263 3.07 -8.75 26.25
C GLY A 263 3.79 -9.40 25.08
N LEU A 264 4.98 -9.97 25.33
CA LEU A 264 5.87 -10.61 24.35
C LEU A 264 5.19 -11.62 23.42
N GLU A 265 4.16 -12.29 23.89
CA GLU A 265 3.34 -13.24 23.12
C GLU A 265 2.59 -12.63 21.94
N LEU A 266 2.55 -11.29 21.85
CA LEU A 266 1.80 -10.52 20.85
C LEU A 266 2.71 -10.04 19.70
N GLU A 267 3.81 -10.73 19.38
CA GLU A 267 4.89 -10.27 18.49
C GLU A 267 4.41 -9.61 17.18
N HIS A 268 3.41 -10.21 16.50
CA HIS A 268 2.82 -9.74 15.25
C HIS A 268 1.88 -8.53 15.40
N MET A 269 1.47 -8.20 16.63
CA MET A 269 0.64 -7.04 16.99
C MET A 269 1.44 -5.93 17.65
N GLN A 270 2.75 -6.08 17.78
CA GLN A 270 3.59 -5.12 18.47
C GLN A 270 4.22 -4.17 17.46
N SER A 271 4.12 -2.87 17.75
CA SER A 271 5.03 -1.91 17.15
C SER A 271 6.47 -2.28 17.50
N GLN A 272 7.33 -2.30 16.49
CA GLN A 272 8.76 -2.23 16.67
C GLN A 272 9.17 -0.76 16.54
N LEU A 273 9.91 -0.24 17.52
CA LEU A 273 10.51 1.08 17.35
C LEU A 273 11.49 1.03 16.18
N MET A 274 11.45 2.07 15.34
CA MET A 274 12.44 2.26 14.30
C MET A 274 13.70 2.83 14.96
N TYR A 275 14.79 2.05 14.92
CA TYR A 275 16.09 2.48 15.40
C TYR A 275 16.88 3.04 14.22
N VAL A 276 17.34 4.27 14.38
CA VAL A 276 18.11 5.02 13.40
C VAL A 276 19.32 5.62 14.12
N GLU A 277 20.47 5.61 13.46
CA GLU A 277 21.64 6.31 13.96
C GLU A 277 21.61 7.77 13.49
N ASN A 278 22.19 8.67 14.28
CA ASN A 278 22.38 10.05 13.85
C ASN A 278 23.30 10.07 12.62
N ASP A 279 23.07 11.01 11.71
CA ASP A 279 23.78 11.13 10.43
C ASP A 279 23.55 9.95 9.45
N GLN A 280 22.55 9.10 9.72
CA GLN A 280 22.17 8.00 8.85
C GLN A 280 21.07 8.43 7.86
N HIS A 281 21.31 8.17 6.57
CA HIS A 281 20.27 8.30 5.55
C HIS A 281 19.21 7.21 5.70
N VAL A 282 17.97 7.64 5.88
CA VAL A 282 16.79 6.78 6.06
C VAL A 282 15.81 7.05 4.93
N ARG A 283 15.20 5.97 4.40
CA ARG A 283 14.13 6.04 3.40
C ARG A 283 12.87 5.34 3.91
N LEU A 284 11.76 6.06 3.90
CA LEU A 284 10.45 5.57 4.26
C LEU A 284 9.61 5.39 3.00
N PHE A 285 9.13 4.17 2.75
CA PHE A 285 8.10 3.90 1.76
C PHE A 285 6.74 3.97 2.45
N ILE A 286 5.93 4.95 2.07
CA ILE A 286 4.68 5.26 2.75
C ILE A 286 3.53 5.15 1.77
N GLU A 287 2.51 4.39 2.14
CA GLU A 287 1.27 4.22 1.36
C GLU A 287 0.06 4.41 2.27
N ASN A 288 -0.94 5.13 1.78
CA ASN A 288 -2.21 5.28 2.46
C ASN A 288 -3.28 4.48 1.71
N HIS A 289 -3.56 3.28 2.19
CA HIS A 289 -4.57 2.40 1.60
C HIS A 289 -6.00 2.91 1.80
N GLY A 290 -6.16 3.79 2.79
CA GLY A 290 -7.40 4.41 3.20
C GLY A 290 -8.03 5.36 2.18
N ASN A 291 -9.24 5.82 2.48
CA ASN A 291 -9.97 6.84 1.72
C ASN A 291 -9.84 8.25 2.31
N GLU A 292 -9.29 8.39 3.52
CA GLU A 292 -9.10 9.69 4.18
C GLU A 292 -7.65 10.14 4.10
N PRO A 293 -7.39 11.46 4.00
CA PRO A 293 -6.04 11.98 3.98
C PRO A 293 -5.32 11.84 5.33
N LEU A 294 -4.00 11.67 5.30
CA LEU A 294 -3.14 11.74 6.48
C LEU A 294 -2.15 12.90 6.39
N TYR A 295 -1.80 13.45 7.55
CA TYR A 295 -0.79 14.48 7.70
C TYR A 295 0.44 13.82 8.34
N PHE A 296 1.43 13.51 7.52
CA PHE A 296 2.63 12.81 7.97
C PHE A 296 3.63 13.81 8.54
N HIS A 297 4.02 13.60 9.79
CA HIS A 297 4.95 14.44 10.51
C HIS A 297 5.82 13.59 11.43
N ILE A 298 7.11 13.90 11.51
CA ILE A 298 8.04 13.31 12.46
C ILE A 298 8.44 14.42 13.43
N VAL A 299 8.00 14.30 14.68
CA VAL A 299 8.25 15.33 15.69
C VAL A 299 9.76 15.44 15.95
N GLY A 300 10.30 16.64 15.74
CA GLY A 300 11.72 16.93 15.92
C GLY A 300 12.54 16.89 14.63
N GLU A 301 11.95 16.44 13.53
CA GLU A 301 12.66 16.26 12.25
C GLU A 301 12.03 17.08 11.11
N ILE A 302 12.81 17.25 10.05
CA ILE A 302 12.37 17.80 8.76
C ILE A 302 12.49 16.71 7.70
N LEU A 303 11.50 16.63 6.82
CA LEU A 303 11.52 15.71 5.70
C LEU A 303 12.40 16.30 4.60
N ASP A 304 13.61 15.76 4.43
CA ASP A 304 14.61 16.32 3.50
C ASP A 304 14.19 16.20 2.04
N ARG A 305 13.56 15.08 1.67
CA ARG A 305 13.02 14.87 0.31
C ARG A 305 11.74 14.03 0.33
N VAL A 306 10.68 14.58 -0.23
CA VAL A 306 9.42 13.85 -0.48
C VAL A 306 9.25 13.61 -1.97
N THR A 307 9.11 12.35 -2.35
CA THR A 307 8.91 11.90 -3.74
C THR A 307 7.55 11.24 -3.87
N GLN A 308 6.79 11.59 -4.91
CA GLN A 308 5.56 10.87 -5.29
C GLN A 308 5.67 10.46 -6.76
N GLY A 309 5.38 9.19 -7.05
CA GLY A 309 5.78 8.57 -8.32
C GLY A 309 7.29 8.67 -8.51
N ASN A 310 7.74 9.19 -9.66
CA ASN A 310 9.15 9.39 -9.96
C ASN A 310 9.62 10.86 -9.85
N ARG A 311 8.86 11.70 -9.14
CA ARG A 311 9.13 13.14 -9.01
C ARG A 311 9.24 13.56 -7.56
N VAL A 312 10.28 14.35 -7.27
CA VAL A 312 10.41 15.07 -6.01
C VAL A 312 9.33 16.15 -5.98
N GLN A 313 8.47 16.10 -4.97
CA GLN A 313 7.38 17.05 -4.75
C GLN A 313 7.79 18.17 -3.80
N SER A 314 8.66 17.86 -2.83
CA SER A 314 9.13 18.80 -1.83
C SER A 314 10.51 18.43 -1.29
N ALA A 315 11.20 19.43 -0.76
CA ALA A 315 12.42 19.29 0.01
C ALA A 315 12.35 20.21 1.24
N ALA A 316 12.93 19.77 2.35
CA ALA A 316 12.94 20.48 3.64
C ALA A 316 11.53 20.90 4.14
N THR A 317 10.61 19.93 4.23
CA THR A 317 9.22 20.19 4.68
C THR A 317 8.95 19.57 6.05
N GLU A 318 8.19 20.26 6.91
CA GLU A 318 7.88 19.76 8.26
C GLU A 318 6.84 18.62 8.24
N THR A 319 5.82 18.76 7.39
CA THR A 319 4.66 17.89 7.33
C THR A 319 4.27 17.72 5.87
N TRP A 320 3.81 16.52 5.49
CA TRP A 320 3.30 16.25 4.15
C TRP A 320 1.88 15.70 4.19
N LEU A 321 1.01 16.21 3.33
CA LEU A 321 -0.34 15.71 3.14
C LEU A 321 -0.30 14.54 2.15
N LEU A 322 -0.70 13.36 2.60
CA LEU A 322 -0.86 12.19 1.73
C LEU A 322 -2.35 11.84 1.64
N GLY A 323 -2.91 11.92 0.44
CA GLY A 323 -4.31 11.60 0.19
C GLY A 323 -4.62 10.10 0.38
N GLY A 324 -5.91 9.75 0.38
CA GLY A 324 -6.33 8.37 0.31
C GLY A 324 -5.92 7.72 -1.02
N SER A 325 -5.47 6.47 -0.97
CA SER A 325 -4.90 5.72 -2.08
C SER A 325 -3.71 6.42 -2.76
N GLN A 326 -2.89 7.11 -1.97
CA GLN A 326 -1.65 7.72 -2.42
C GLN A 326 -0.45 7.20 -1.65
N ASN A 327 0.70 7.24 -2.30
CA ASN A 327 2.00 6.97 -1.70
C ASN A 327 2.96 8.16 -1.75
N MET A 328 4.03 8.02 -0.97
CA MET A 328 5.24 8.81 -1.08
C MET A 328 6.46 8.00 -0.65
N ILE A 329 7.63 8.41 -1.13
CA ILE A 329 8.93 8.03 -0.58
C ILE A 329 9.46 9.25 0.14
N VAL A 330 9.86 9.08 1.40
CA VAL A 330 10.50 10.13 2.19
C VAL A 330 11.93 9.72 2.44
N ASP A 331 12.89 10.52 1.99
CA ASP A 331 14.29 10.39 2.39
C ASP A 331 14.61 11.49 3.41
N LEU A 332 15.32 11.14 4.48
CA LEU A 332 15.75 12.06 5.53
C LEU A 332 17.03 11.59 6.24
N VAL A 333 17.69 12.51 6.94
CA VAL A 333 18.84 12.23 7.83
C VAL A 333 18.56 12.79 9.22
N PHE A 334 18.60 11.91 10.23
CA PHE A 334 18.35 12.23 11.64
C PHE A 334 19.56 12.92 12.28
N ASP A 335 19.31 13.91 13.13
CA ASP A 335 20.33 14.66 13.89
C ASP A 335 20.55 14.18 15.33
#